data_AF-A0A354DKW8-F1
#
_entry.id   AF-A0A354DKW8-F1
#
_cell.length_a   1.000
_cell.length_b   1.000
_cell.length_c   1.000
_cell.angle_alpha   90.00
_cell.angle_beta   90.00
_cell.angle_gamma   90.00
#
_symmetry.space_group_name_H-M   'P 1'
#
loop_
_entity.id
_entity.type
_entity.pdbx_description
1 polymer ?
#
loop_
_entity_poly.entity_id
_entity_poly.type
_entity_poly.pdbx_seq_one_letter_code
_entity_poly.pdbx_strand_id
1 'polypeptide(L)'
;MGNKWIGITVAGIVLTTAAVGGYSLANKSLKTTTVSTIPVSIVSATNGSLSKGQMFSGLTDTVKKVPLAPVVSSKITKVYVKVGDKVSKGQPLFAVDSAAMQQTVNQAKAGLDAARANLAQAL
;
A
#
# COMPACT_ATOMS: atom_id res chain seq x y z
N MET A 1 -28.47 -99.70 -62.46
CA MET A 1 -29.32 -98.91 -61.54
C MET A 1 -28.65 -98.88 -60.18
N GLY A 2 -28.39 -97.70 -59.59
CA GLY A 2 -28.17 -97.58 -58.15
C GLY A 2 -27.01 -96.69 -57.67
N ASN A 3 -27.35 -95.46 -57.23
CA ASN A 3 -26.76 -94.70 -56.11
C ASN A 3 -25.25 -94.35 -56.13
N LYS A 4 -24.80 -93.74 -57.22
CA LYS A 4 -23.85 -92.60 -57.19
C LYS A 4 -24.73 -91.34 -56.97
N TRP A 5 -24.26 -90.24 -56.39
CA TRP A 5 -24.93 -88.92 -56.22
C TRP A 5 -25.48 -88.50 -54.83
N ILE A 6 -25.82 -89.38 -53.86
CA ILE A 6 -26.27 -88.95 -52.51
C ILE A 6 -25.12 -88.38 -51.64
N GLY A 7 -23.88 -88.87 -51.81
CA GLY A 7 -22.74 -88.42 -50.99
C GLY A 7 -22.29 -86.98 -51.27
N ILE A 8 -22.53 -86.46 -52.48
CA ILE A 8 -22.02 -85.14 -52.91
C ILE A 8 -23.01 -84.02 -52.54
N THR A 9 -24.32 -84.29 -52.52
CA THR A 9 -25.32 -83.29 -52.10
C THR A 9 -25.38 -83.06 -50.59
N VAL A 10 -25.10 -84.10 -49.78
CA VAL A 10 -25.01 -83.96 -48.32
C VAL A 10 -23.74 -83.21 -47.90
N ALA A 11 -22.61 -83.43 -48.60
CA ALA A 11 -21.37 -82.69 -48.33
C ALA A 11 -21.47 -81.20 -48.67
N GLY A 12 -22.21 -80.84 -49.73
CA GLY A 12 -22.43 -79.44 -50.12
C GLY A 12 -23.26 -78.63 -49.12
N ILE A 13 -24.29 -79.24 -48.51
CA ILE A 13 -25.22 -78.56 -47.58
C ILE A 13 -24.62 -78.40 -46.18
N VAL A 14 -23.73 -79.31 -45.76
CA VAL A 14 -23.02 -79.22 -44.46
C VAL A 14 -21.93 -78.13 -44.48
N LEU A 15 -21.28 -77.90 -45.63
CA LEU A 15 -20.25 -76.85 -45.75
C LEU A 15 -20.84 -75.43 -45.75
N THR A 16 -22.05 -75.24 -46.28
CA THR A 16 -22.69 -73.91 -46.30
C THR A 16 -23.26 -73.48 -44.94
N THR A 17 -23.66 -74.42 -44.09
CA THR A 17 -24.20 -74.10 -42.75
C THR A 17 -23.10 -73.78 -41.73
N ALA A 18 -21.89 -74.34 -41.88
CA ALA A 18 -20.75 -73.99 -41.02
C ALA A 18 -20.20 -72.57 -41.27
N ALA A 19 -20.22 -72.10 -42.52
CA ALA A 19 -19.69 -70.78 -42.87
C ALA A 19 -20.56 -69.62 -42.35
N VAL A 20 -21.89 -69.79 -42.30
CA VAL A 20 -22.82 -68.76 -41.79
C VAL A 20 -22.84 -68.70 -40.26
N GLY A 21 -22.65 -69.83 -39.57
CA GLY A 21 -22.58 -69.88 -38.11
C GLY A 21 -21.36 -69.15 -37.52
N GLY A 22 -20.22 -69.16 -38.22
CA GLY A 22 -18.99 -68.49 -37.77
C GLY A 22 -19.04 -66.96 -37.83
N TYR A 23 -19.74 -66.39 -38.82
CA TYR A 23 -19.78 -64.93 -38.99
C TYR A 23 -20.69 -64.22 -37.96
N SER A 24 -21.70 -64.92 -37.42
CA SER A 24 -22.63 -64.35 -36.43
C SER A 24 -22.06 -64.26 -35.01
N LEU A 25 -20.95 -64.93 -34.71
CA LEU A 25 -20.27 -64.86 -33.39
C LEU A 25 -19.17 -63.80 -33.33
N ALA A 26 -18.65 -63.33 -34.47
CA ALA A 26 -17.62 -62.29 -34.54
C ALA A 26 -18.18 -60.86 -34.39
N ASN A 27 -19.50 -60.67 -34.56
CA ASN A 27 -20.16 -59.35 -34.52
C ASN A 27 -20.82 -58.99 -33.18
N LYS A 28 -20.56 -59.73 -32.10
CA LYS A 28 -20.99 -59.31 -30.76
C LYS A 28 -20.04 -58.24 -30.21
N SER A 29 -20.36 -56.98 -30.48
CA SER A 29 -19.71 -55.80 -29.90
C SER A 29 -19.62 -55.89 -28.38
N LEU A 30 -18.39 -55.72 -27.88
CA LEU A 30 -18.10 -55.50 -26.46
C LEU A 30 -18.75 -54.18 -26.03
N LYS A 31 -19.79 -54.26 -25.20
CA LYS A 31 -20.39 -53.07 -24.57
C LYS A 31 -19.44 -52.54 -23.50
N THR A 32 -18.63 -51.54 -23.85
CA THR A 32 -17.87 -50.74 -22.90
C THR A 32 -18.81 -49.72 -22.25
N THR A 33 -19.02 -49.85 -20.95
CA THR A 33 -19.79 -48.91 -20.12
C THR A 33 -19.09 -47.55 -20.07
N THR A 34 -19.64 -46.56 -20.75
CA THR A 34 -19.22 -45.15 -20.70
C THR A 34 -19.79 -44.49 -19.44
N VAL A 35 -18.92 -44.05 -18.53
CA VAL A 35 -19.29 -43.20 -17.39
C VAL A 35 -19.46 -41.77 -17.90
N SER A 36 -20.62 -41.16 -17.64
CA SER A 36 -20.94 -39.78 -18.01
C SER A 36 -20.14 -38.80 -17.14
N THR A 37 -19.19 -38.07 -17.73
CA THR A 37 -18.40 -37.03 -17.05
C THR A 37 -19.01 -35.66 -17.31
N ILE A 38 -19.34 -34.94 -16.23
CA ILE A 38 -19.76 -33.53 -16.30
C ILE A 38 -18.48 -32.68 -16.38
N PRO A 39 -18.25 -31.91 -17.47
CA PRO A 39 -17.06 -31.07 -17.57
C PRO A 39 -17.14 -29.92 -16.56
N VAL A 40 -16.10 -29.78 -15.74
CA VAL A 40 -15.94 -28.69 -14.78
C VAL A 40 -14.69 -27.89 -15.11
N SER A 41 -14.80 -26.56 -15.07
CA SER A 41 -13.68 -25.66 -15.29
C SER A 41 -12.95 -25.43 -13.96
N ILE A 42 -11.67 -25.77 -13.92
CA ILE A 42 -10.81 -25.57 -12.74
C ILE A 42 -9.80 -24.46 -12.97
N VAL A 43 -9.46 -23.71 -11.91
CA VAL A 43 -8.38 -22.72 -11.89
C VAL A 43 -7.46 -23.05 -10.72
N SER A 44 -6.16 -23.10 -10.98
CA SER A 44 -5.13 -23.41 -9.98
C SER A 44 -4.84 -22.21 -9.09
N ALA A 45 -5.03 -22.34 -7.78
CA ALA A 45 -4.67 -21.28 -6.83
C ALA A 45 -3.14 -21.14 -6.75
N THR A 46 -2.63 -19.92 -6.92
CA THR A 46 -1.21 -19.58 -6.75
C THR A 46 -1.05 -18.69 -5.52
N ASN A 47 -0.03 -18.99 -4.71
CA ASN A 47 0.31 -18.16 -3.55
C ASN A 47 0.92 -16.84 -4.02
N GLY A 48 0.30 -15.72 -3.60
CA GLY A 48 0.79 -14.37 -3.84
C GLY A 48 0.59 -13.51 -2.58
N SER A 49 1.44 -12.50 -2.39
CA SER A 49 1.31 -11.59 -1.26
C SER A 49 0.13 -10.62 -1.51
N LEU A 50 -0.90 -10.72 -0.67
CA LEU A 50 -2.05 -9.83 -0.68
C LEU A 50 -1.81 -8.70 0.33
N SER A 51 -1.19 -7.61 -0.12
CA SER A 51 -1.10 -6.40 0.70
C SER A 51 -2.37 -5.58 0.55
N LYS A 52 -3.18 -5.52 1.62
CA LYS A 52 -4.36 -4.66 1.68
C LYS A 52 -3.92 -3.31 2.25
N GLY A 53 -3.56 -2.39 1.36
CA GLY A 53 -3.22 -1.02 1.76
C GLY A 53 -4.41 -0.35 2.43
N GLN A 54 -4.22 0.10 3.67
CA GLN A 54 -5.22 0.92 4.36
C GLN A 54 -4.94 2.38 4.02
N MET A 55 -5.94 3.08 3.49
CA MET A 55 -5.85 4.51 3.23
C MET A 55 -6.40 5.28 4.42
N PHE A 56 -5.55 6.08 5.04
CA PHE A 56 -5.93 6.99 6.11
C PHE A 56 -6.00 8.40 5.54
N SER A 57 -7.14 9.06 5.73
CA SER A 57 -7.30 10.49 5.46
C SER A 57 -7.27 11.24 6.78
N GLY A 58 -6.44 12.26 6.89
CA GLY A 58 -6.34 13.11 8.06
C GLY A 58 -6.06 14.54 7.66
N LEU A 59 -6.55 15.50 8.43
CA LEU A 59 -6.12 16.88 8.29
C LEU A 59 -4.74 17.04 8.93
N THR A 60 -3.80 17.58 8.17
CA THR A 60 -2.52 18.03 8.71
C THR A 60 -2.68 19.43 9.29
N ASP A 61 -2.41 19.61 10.57
CA ASP A 61 -2.34 20.91 11.21
C ASP A 61 -0.89 21.23 11.63
N THR A 62 -0.63 22.51 11.86
CA THR A 62 0.69 22.99 12.27
C THR A 62 0.99 22.51 13.68
N VAL A 63 2.13 21.83 13.86
CA VAL A 63 2.57 21.31 15.17
C VAL A 63 2.60 22.40 16.26
N LYS A 64 2.95 23.64 15.90
CA LYS A 64 2.94 24.80 16.81
C LYS A 64 2.62 26.09 16.05
N LYS A 65 1.63 26.84 16.54
CA LYS A 65 1.34 28.22 16.15
C LYS A 65 1.54 29.12 17.36
N VAL A 66 2.44 30.10 17.26
CA VAL A 66 2.72 31.04 18.35
C VAL A 66 2.55 32.46 17.83
N PRO A 67 1.58 33.23 18.34
CA PRO A 67 1.49 34.66 18.01
C PRO A 67 2.71 35.38 18.60
N LEU A 68 3.38 36.18 17.78
CA LEU A 68 4.52 36.99 18.21
C LEU A 68 4.05 38.43 18.41
N ALA A 69 4.20 38.93 19.64
CA ALA A 69 3.94 40.31 20.00
C ALA A 69 5.17 40.91 20.69
N PRO A 70 5.46 42.21 20.50
CA PRO A 70 6.47 42.89 21.29
C PRO A 70 6.16 42.79 22.79
N VAL A 71 7.18 42.50 23.60
CA VAL A 71 7.04 42.47 25.08
C VAL A 71 6.84 43.88 25.64
N VAL A 72 7.35 44.89 24.93
CA VAL A 72 7.27 46.30 25.31
C VAL A 72 6.42 47.05 24.30
N SER A 73 5.42 47.80 24.79
CA SER A 73 4.53 48.66 24.01
C SER A 73 5.28 49.90 23.53
N SER A 74 6.17 49.74 22.56
CA SER A 74 6.96 50.83 21.98
C SER A 74 6.90 50.78 20.45
N LYS A 75 7.29 51.89 19.82
CA LYS A 75 7.21 52.04 18.36
C LYS A 75 8.15 51.08 17.65
N ILE A 76 7.65 50.33 16.67
CA ILE A 76 8.49 49.49 15.80
C ILE A 76 9.31 50.42 14.88
N THR A 77 10.63 50.30 14.94
CA THR A 77 11.57 51.11 14.14
C THR A 77 11.95 50.42 12.84
N LYS A 78 12.03 49.09 12.84
CA LYS A 78 12.43 48.31 11.66
C LYS A 78 11.80 46.92 11.68
N VAL A 79 11.45 46.41 10.50
CA VAL A 79 11.02 45.03 10.29
C VAL A 79 12.07 44.34 9.41
N TYR A 80 12.56 43.18 9.83
CA TYR A 80 13.65 42.46 9.17
C TYR A 80 13.19 41.29 8.30
N VAL A 81 11.92 40.90 8.42
CA VAL A 81 11.36 39.70 7.77
C VAL A 81 10.10 40.03 6.99
N LYS A 82 9.83 39.24 5.95
CA LYS A 82 8.62 39.33 5.13
C LYS A 82 7.69 38.16 5.40
N VAL A 83 6.43 38.32 4.99
CA VAL A 83 5.43 37.24 5.06
C VAL A 83 5.90 36.07 4.20
N GLY A 84 5.97 34.89 4.80
CA GLY A 84 6.42 33.66 4.14
C GLY A 84 7.90 33.31 4.37
N ASP A 85 8.70 34.19 4.98
CA ASP A 85 10.10 33.90 5.26
C ASP A 85 10.26 32.80 6.33
N LYS A 86 11.20 31.89 6.09
CA LYS A 86 11.64 30.91 7.10
C LYS A 86 12.61 31.60 8.07
N VAL A 87 12.30 31.53 9.36
CA VAL A 87 13.09 32.17 10.42
C VAL A 87 13.63 31.13 11.40
N SER A 88 14.83 31.38 11.92
CA SER A 88 15.47 30.50 12.91
C SER A 88 15.28 31.03 14.34
N LYS A 89 15.45 30.14 15.34
CA LYS A 89 15.37 30.54 16.75
C LYS A 89 16.43 31.61 17.06
N GLY A 90 16.00 32.72 17.65
CA GLY A 90 16.89 33.84 18.03
C GLY A 90 17.11 34.87 16.91
N GLN A 91 16.58 34.65 15.71
CA GLN A 91 16.68 35.63 14.64
C GLN A 91 15.82 36.88 14.96
N PRO A 92 16.39 38.10 14.88
CA PRO A 92 15.63 39.33 15.05
C PRO A 92 14.57 39.47 13.96
N LEU A 93 13.32 39.68 14.35
CA LEU A 93 12.19 39.84 13.42
C LEU A 93 11.82 41.30 13.22
N PHE A 94 11.88 42.08 14.30
CA PHE A 94 11.63 43.52 14.30
C PHE A 94 12.49 44.19 15.38
N ALA A 95 12.80 45.46 15.18
CA ALA A 95 13.40 46.32 16.18
C ALA A 95 12.35 47.30 16.72
N VAL A 96 12.46 47.58 18.01
CA VAL A 96 11.61 48.53 18.72
C VAL A 96 12.47 49.72 19.15
N ASP A 97 11.89 50.91 19.21
CA ASP A 97 12.57 52.09 19.72
C ASP A 97 12.98 51.88 21.19
N SER A 98 14.29 51.91 21.45
CA SER A 98 14.88 51.64 22.75
C SER A 98 15.46 52.87 23.42
N ALA A 99 15.28 54.08 22.87
CA ALA A 99 15.93 55.29 23.39
C ALA A 99 15.55 55.56 24.87
N ALA A 100 14.25 55.50 25.20
CA ALA A 100 13.79 55.69 26.56
C ALA A 100 14.29 54.60 27.53
N MET A 101 14.29 53.33 27.09
CA MET A 101 14.81 52.22 27.89
C MET A 101 16.31 52.34 28.14
N GLN A 102 17.07 52.77 27.14
CA GLN A 102 18.51 53.00 27.26
C GLN A 102 18.81 54.09 28.28
N GLN A 103 18.00 55.16 28.30
CA GLN A 103 18.16 56.24 29.27
C GLN A 103 17.90 55.75 30.71
N THR A 104 16.86 54.95 30.92
CA THR A 104 16.58 54.33 32.23
C THR A 104 17.74 53.43 32.69
N VAL A 105 18.30 52.63 31.78
CA VAL A 105 19.46 51.79 32.08
C VAL A 105 20.68 52.65 32.45
N ASN A 106 20.93 53.73 31.73
CA ASN A 106 22.04 54.64 32.01
C ASN A 106 21.88 55.31 33.39
N GLN A 107 20.67 55.73 33.74
CA GLN A 107 20.39 56.33 35.04
C GLN A 107 20.57 55.33 36.19
N ALA A 108 20.08 54.10 36.01
CA ALA A 108 20.29 53.03 36.99
C ALA A 108 21.78 52.68 37.16
N LYS A 109 22.54 52.68 36.07
CA LYS A 109 23.99 52.45 36.09
C LYS A 109 24.73 53.57 36.83
N ALA A 110 24.38 54.83 36.57
CA ALA A 110 24.97 55.96 37.29
C ALA A 110 24.68 55.91 38.80
N GLY A 111 23.45 55.54 39.20
CA GLY A 111 23.10 55.35 40.61
C GLY A 111 23.88 54.21 41.28
N LEU A 112 24.08 53.11 40.55
CA LEU A 112 24.89 51.98 41.00
C LEU A 112 26.37 52.36 41.16
N ASP A 113 26.93 53.12 40.22
CA ASP A 113 28.31 53.59 40.27
C ASP A 113 28.51 54.58 41.43
N ALA A 114 27.55 55.48 41.68
CA ALA A 114 27.58 56.37 42.84
C ALA A 114 27.52 55.60 44.17
N ALA A 115 26.64 54.60 44.29
CA ALA A 115 26.56 53.77 45.49
C ALA A 115 27.85 52.99 45.75
N ARG A 116 28.48 52.47 44.69
CA ARG A 116 29.79 51.81 44.78
C ARG A 116 30.89 52.76 45.23
N ALA A 117 30.91 53.98 44.71
CA ALA A 117 31.87 54.99 45.12
C ALA A 117 31.70 55.35 46.61
N ASN A 118 30.46 55.52 47.08
CA ASN A 118 30.17 55.80 48.48
C ASN A 118 30.60 54.64 49.40
N LEU A 119 30.38 53.39 49.00
CA LEU A 119 30.82 52.23 49.77
C LEU A 119 32.35 52.15 49.82
N ALA A 120 33.02 52.39 48.69
CA ALA A 120 34.49 52.41 48.64
C ALA A 120 35.12 53.55 49.45
N GLN A 121 34.41 54.67 49.63
CA GLN A 121 34.83 55.75 50.52
C GLN A 121 34.56 55.46 52.01
N ALA A 122 33.63 54.55 52.31
CA ALA A 122 33.24 54.19 53.67
C ALA A 122 34.04 53.01 54.26
N LEU A 123 34.81 52.30 53.43
CA LEU A 123 35.76 51.25 53.81
C LEU A 123 37.19 51.80 53.82
#